data_AF-A0A537ADA8-F1
#
_entry.id   AF-A0A537ADA8-F1
#
_cell.length_a   1.000
_cell.length_b   1.000
_cell.length_c   1.000
_cell.angle_alpha   90.00
_cell.angle_beta   90.00
_cell.angle_gamma   90.00
#
_symmetry.space_group_name_H-M   'P 1'
#
loop_
_entity.id
_entity.type
_entity.pdbx_description
1 polymer ?
#
loop_
_entity_poly.entity_id
_entity_poly.type
_entity_poly.pdbx_seq_one_letter_code
_entity_poly.pdbx_strand_id
1 'polypeptide(L)' 'ERQRNVRGAFRCTRALIGARVAVVDDVMTTGATLDEMARTLKRAGAVHVVNWVVARTLPHA' A
#
# COMPACT_ATOMS: atom_id res chain seq x y z
N GLU A 1 1.46 -18.20 5.08
CA GLU A 1 0.76 -18.40 3.79
C GLU A 1 0.39 -17.14 3.01
N ARG A 2 0.14 -15.96 3.60
CA ARG A 2 -0.30 -14.77 2.82
C ARG A 2 0.79 -13.90 2.18
N GLN A 3 2.06 -14.03 2.54
CA GLN A 3 3.09 -13.07 2.10
C GLN A 3 3.60 -13.27 0.66
N ARG A 4 3.40 -14.46 0.06
CA ARG A 4 4.07 -14.79 -1.21
C ARG A 4 3.38 -14.23 -2.46
N ASN A 5 2.13 -13.76 -2.39
CA ASN A 5 1.35 -13.45 -3.60
C ASN A 5 0.84 -12.00 -3.70
N VAL A 6 1.41 -11.06 -2.95
CA VAL A 6 0.94 -9.66 -2.98
C VAL A 6 1.67 -8.84 -4.03
N ARG A 7 2.89 -9.19 -4.42
CA ARG A 7 3.63 -8.48 -5.48
C ARG A 7 2.86 -8.53 -6.79
N GLY A 8 2.63 -7.37 -7.40
CA GLY A 8 1.84 -7.28 -8.64
C GLY A 8 0.34 -7.49 -8.47
N ALA A 9 -0.17 -7.57 -7.24
CA ALA A 9 -1.62 -7.71 -6.99
C ALA A 9 -2.43 -6.46 -7.36
N PHE A 10 -1.77 -5.30 -7.49
CA PHE A 10 -2.42 -4.02 -7.74
C PHE A 10 -2.01 -3.41 -9.09
N ARG A 11 -2.96 -2.71 -9.71
CA ARG A 11 -2.75 -1.91 -10.92
C ARG A 11 -3.40 -0.54 -10.74
N CYS A 12 -2.65 0.53 -11.02
CA CYS A 12 -3.21 1.88 -11.13
C CYS A 12 -3.42 2.20 -12.62
N THR A 13 -4.63 2.59 -12.99
CA THR A 13 -5.00 2.92 -14.38
C THR A 13 -4.92 4.42 -14.68
N ARG A 14 -4.65 5.25 -13.67
CA ARG A 14 -4.58 6.70 -13.79
C ARG A 14 -3.16 7.20 -13.53
N ALA A 15 -2.72 8.19 -14.31
CA ALA A 15 -1.48 8.91 -14.01
C ALA A 15 -1.66 9.76 -12.74
N LEU A 16 -0.74 9.61 -11.79
CA LEU A 16 -0.73 10.31 -10.51
C LEU A 16 0.47 11.27 -10.39
N ILE A 17 0.96 11.78 -11.52
CA ILE A 17 2.15 12.63 -11.61
C ILE A 17 2.01 13.82 -10.67
N GLY A 18 2.94 13.96 -9.71
CA GLY A 18 2.93 15.05 -8.75
C GLY A 18 1.92 14.88 -7.59
N ALA A 19 1.12 13.82 -7.59
CA ALA A 19 0.07 13.64 -6.60
C ALA A 19 0.61 13.19 -5.24
N ARG A 20 -0.07 13.65 -4.18
CA ARG A 20 0.08 13.16 -2.81
C ARG A 20 -1.14 12.31 -2.49
N VAL A 21 -0.95 11.03 -2.19
CA VAL A 21 -2.03 10.06 -2.02
C VAL A 21 -2.08 9.56 -0.58
N ALA A 22 -3.27 9.54 0.00
CA ALA A 22 -3.56 8.82 1.24
C ALA A 22 -4.31 7.54 0.90
N VAL A 23 -3.80 6.40 1.38
CA VAL A 23 -4.47 5.11 1.34
C VAL A 23 -5.06 4.87 2.72
N VAL A 24 -6.36 4.60 2.77
CA VAL A 24 -7.08 4.32 4.02
C VAL A 24 -7.44 2.85 4.05
N ASP A 25 -7.08 2.17 5.13
CA ASP A 25 -7.39 0.76 5.38
C ASP A 25 -7.79 0.58 6.85
N ASP A 26 -8.50 -0.49 7.19
CA ASP A 26 -8.94 -0.71 8.56
C ASP A 26 -7.81 -1.28 9.43
N VAL A 27 -7.22 -2.41 9.04
CA VAL A 27 -6.27 -3.17 9.84
C VAL A 27 -5.05 -3.58 9.01
N MET A 28 -3.89 -3.09 9.42
CA MET A 28 -2.62 -3.56 8.88
C MET A 28 -2.11 -4.77 9.66
N THR A 29 -1.83 -5.86 8.94
CA THR A 29 -1.10 -7.00 9.51
C THR A 29 0.42 -6.86 9.31
N THR A 30 0.98 -7.53 8.31
CA THR A 30 2.42 -7.50 8.00
C THR A 30 2.84 -6.25 7.22
N GLY A 31 1.88 -5.48 6.73
CA GLY A 31 2.11 -4.32 5.86
C GLY A 31 2.37 -4.65 4.39
N ALA A 32 2.45 -5.92 4.01
CA ALA A 32 2.78 -6.33 2.64
C ALA A 32 1.79 -5.78 1.58
N THR A 33 0.50 -5.76 1.90
CA THR A 33 -0.56 -5.20 1.04
C THR A 33 -0.37 -3.70 0.80
N LEU A 34 -0.22 -2.94 1.89
CA LEU A 34 -0.06 -1.49 1.83
C LEU A 34 1.27 -1.06 1.19
N ASP A 35 2.32 -1.87 1.35
CA ASP A 35 3.60 -1.65 0.67
C ASP A 35 3.48 -1.84 -0.85
N GLU A 36 2.85 -2.92 -1.32
CA GLU A 36 2.66 -3.10 -2.77
C GLU A 36 1.73 -2.02 -3.35
N MET A 37 0.68 -1.62 -2.62
CA MET A 37 -0.20 -0.54 -3.04
C MET A 37 0.58 0.78 -3.17
N ALA A 38 1.41 1.12 -2.18
CA ALA A 38 2.26 2.30 -2.24
C ALA A 38 3.26 2.23 -3.41
N ARG A 39 3.88 1.08 -3.69
CA ARG A 39 4.75 0.89 -4.87
C ARG A 39 3.98 1.11 -6.16
N THR A 40 2.77 0.57 -6.26
CA THR A 40 1.90 0.71 -7.44
C THR A 40 1.54 2.16 -7.71
N LEU A 41 1.17 2.92 -6.66
CA LEU A 41 0.82 4.33 -6.78
C LEU A 41 2.04 5.21 -7.09
N LYS A 42 3.20 4.92 -6.50
CA LYS A 42 4.46 5.60 -6.83
C LYS A 42 4.89 5.35 -8.27
N ARG A 43 4.76 4.11 -8.77
CA ARG A 43 5.01 3.77 -10.19
C ARG A 43 4.08 4.55 -11.13
N ALA A 44 2.88 4.92 -10.68
CA ALA A 44 1.95 5.75 -11.45
C ALA A 44 2.28 7.26 -11.40
N GLY A 45 3.33 7.68 -10.70
CA GLY A 45 3.81 9.06 -10.65
C GLY A 45 3.53 9.82 -9.35
N ALA A 46 2.93 9.16 -8.34
CA ALA A 46 2.69 9.80 -7.05
C ALA A 46 4.02 10.15 -6.37
N VAL A 47 4.17 11.41 -5.93
CA VAL A 47 5.38 11.90 -5.25
C VAL A 47 5.36 11.58 -3.76
N HIS A 48 4.18 11.33 -3.21
CA HIS A 48 4.01 10.97 -1.80
C HIS A 48 2.85 10.00 -1.64
N VAL A 49 3.05 8.95 -0.84
CA VAL A 49 2.00 8.00 -0.46
C VAL A 49 2.08 7.79 1.05
N VAL A 50 0.97 8.03 1.74
CA VAL A 50 0.81 7.74 3.17
C VAL A 50 -0.29 6.72 3.37
N ASN A 51 -0.07 5.77 4.28
CA ASN A 51 -1.07 4.78 4.64
C ASN A 51 -1.65 5.13 6.01
N TRP A 52 -2.96 5.28 6.10
CA TRP A 52 -3.69 5.51 7.34
C TRP A 52 -4.46 4.23 7.68
N VAL A 53 -4.16 3.68 8.85
CA VAL A 53 -4.79 2.46 9.34
C VAL A 53 -5.33 2.67 10.73
N VAL A 54 -6.50 2.09 11.00
CA VAL A 54 -7.14 2.19 12.32
C VAL A 54 -6.43 1.29 13.32
N ALA A 55 -6.03 0.10 12.91
CA ALA A 55 -5.32 -0.85 13.76
C ALA A 55 -4.11 -1.48 13.08
N ARG A 56 -3.12 -1.89 13.89
CA ARG A 56 -1.97 -2.68 13.45
C ARG A 56 -1.82 -3.92 14.32
N THR A 57 -1.72 -5.09 13.70
CA THR A 57 -1.38 -6.30 14.45
C THR A 57 0.13 -6.32 14.73
N LEU A 58 0.52 -6.61 15.97
CA LEU A 58 1.92 -6.78 16.31
C LEU A 58 2.44 -8.13 15.76
N PRO A 59 3.73 -8.22 15.40
CA PRO A 59 4.37 -9.51 15.15
C PRO A 59 4.20 -10.39 16.40
N HIS A 60 3.84 -11.66 16.20
CA HIS A 60 3.92 -12.63 17.29
C HIS A 60 5.41 -12.91 17.54
N ALA A 61 5.83 -12.85 18.81
CA ALA A 61 7.19 -13.17 19.23
C ALA A 61 7.51 -14.66 19.02
#